data_AF-A0AAJ0TAS5-F1
#
_entry.id   AF-A0AAJ0TAS5-F1
#
_cell.length_a   1.000
_cell.length_b   1.000
_cell.length_c   1.000
_cell.angle_alpha   90.00
_cell.angle_beta   90.00
_cell.angle_gamma   90.00
#
_symmetry.space_group_name_H-M   'P 1'
#
loop_
_entity.id
_entity.type
_entity.pdbx_description
1 polymer ?
#
loop_
_entity_poly.entity_id
_entity_poly.type
_entity_poly.pdbx_seq_one_letter_code
_entity_poly.pdbx_strand_id
1 'polypeptide(L)'
;MKKRSLQEIEDYYKKQDYVGEKLRKKVIEDKQYQKLLKERQKQLTKRFPLTKTEKLKYVMSTNQDYEILEKVKQLEKLKLSKQEEILVKLMKTQLEYGWRKYLIQELNKLMKKREVPIDQNAFK
;
A
#
# COMPACT_ATOMS: atom_id res chain seq x y z
N MET A 1 23.42 14.15 14.12
CA MET A 1 22.18 13.41 14.45
C MET A 1 22.00 12.27 13.44
N LYS A 2 21.76 11.04 13.90
CA LYS A 2 21.46 9.89 13.03
C LYS A 2 20.11 10.14 12.32
N LYS A 3 20.06 10.08 10.98
CA LYS A 3 18.78 10.11 10.25
C LYS A 3 18.00 8.83 10.60
N ARG A 4 16.78 8.96 11.11
CA ARG A 4 15.88 7.82 11.30
C ARG A 4 15.49 7.24 9.93
N SER A 5 15.31 5.92 9.84
CA SER A 5 14.72 5.24 8.69
C SER A 5 13.19 5.42 8.67
N LEU A 6 12.55 5.14 7.52
CA LEU A 6 11.09 5.14 7.42
C LEU A 6 10.46 4.19 8.45
N GLN A 7 11.06 3.02 8.64
CA GLN A 7 10.63 2.01 9.60
C GLN A 7 10.73 2.52 11.04
N GLU A 8 11.84 3.17 11.40
CA GLU A 8 12.04 3.72 12.76
C GLU A 8 11.03 4.82 13.09
N ILE A 9 10.56 5.58 12.09
CA ILE A 9 9.51 6.59 12.30
C ILE A 9 8.15 5.92 12.47
N GLU A 10 7.82 4.91 11.66
CA GLU A 10 6.59 4.13 11.86
C GLU A 10 6.58 3.44 13.22
N ASP A 11 7.68 2.80 13.61
CA ASP A 11 7.79 2.07 14.87
C ASP A 11 7.75 3.00 16.08
N TYR A 12 8.25 4.24 15.94
CA TYR A 12 8.07 5.29 16.95
C TYR A 12 6.59 5.57 17.22
N TYR A 13 5.78 5.72 16.17
CA TYR A 13 4.35 5.95 16.33
C TYR A 13 3.59 4.70 16.81
N LYS A 14 3.99 3.50 16.37
CA LYS A 14 3.42 2.24 16.91
C LYS A 14 3.63 2.10 18.41
N LYS A 15 4.81 2.50 18.93
CA LYS A 15 5.11 2.52 20.38
C LYS A 15 4.24 3.50 21.19
N GLN A 16 3.54 4.41 20.51
CA GLN A 16 2.60 5.36 21.11
C GLN A 16 1.14 4.94 20.87
N ASP A 17 0.89 3.65 20.65
CA ASP A 17 -0.42 3.05 20.34
C ASP A 17 -1.12 3.60 19.08
N TYR A 18 -0.38 4.31 18.21
CA TYR A 18 -0.89 4.61 16.90
C TYR A 18 -0.87 3.33 16.06
N VAL A 19 -2.05 2.84 15.72
CA VAL A 19 -2.27 1.73 14.79
C VAL A 19 -3.24 2.12 13.67
N GLY A 20 -3.26 1.33 12.60
CA GLY A 20 -4.23 1.50 11.50
C GLY A 20 -4.28 2.92 10.92
N GLU A 21 -5.48 3.51 10.84
CA GLU A 21 -5.70 4.85 10.29
C GLU A 21 -5.07 5.96 11.15
N LYS A 22 -4.94 5.77 12.46
CA LYS A 22 -4.32 6.76 13.34
C LYS A 22 -2.81 6.85 13.10
N LEU A 23 -2.14 5.70 13.00
CA LEU A 23 -0.73 5.61 12.58
C LEU A 23 -0.51 6.28 11.24
N ARG A 24 -1.41 5.97 10.31
CA ARG A 24 -1.40 6.50 8.96
C ARG A 24 -1.40 8.03 8.94
N LYS A 25 -2.32 8.67 9.65
CA LYS A 25 -2.40 10.15 9.71
C LYS A 25 -1.10 10.76 10.23
N LYS A 26 -0.55 10.19 11.31
CA LYS A 26 0.72 10.67 11.89
C LYS A 26 1.90 10.56 10.94
N VAL A 27 2.02 9.44 10.23
CA VAL A 27 3.09 9.21 9.26
C VAL A 27 2.98 10.13 8.03
N ILE A 28 1.77 10.52 7.59
CA ILE A 28 1.59 11.52 6.52
C ILE A 28 2.05 12.90 6.97
N GLU A 29 1.64 13.29 8.17
CA GLU A 29 1.90 14.62 8.74
C GLU A 29 3.37 14.79 9.13
N ASP A 30 4.10 13.69 9.35
CA ASP A 30 5.51 13.71 9.67
C ASP A 30 6.37 14.17 8.48
N LYS A 31 6.87 15.40 8.58
CA LYS A 31 7.75 16.03 7.57
C LYS A 31 9.03 15.23 7.32
N GLN A 32 9.58 14.59 8.35
CA GLN A 32 10.81 13.79 8.24
C GLN A 32 10.53 12.51 7.45
N TYR A 33 9.42 11.83 7.74
CA TYR A 33 8.97 10.66 6.99
C TYR A 33 8.76 11.01 5.51
N GLN A 34 8.03 12.08 5.22
CA GLN A 34 7.79 12.51 3.84
C GLN A 34 9.07 12.86 3.09
N LYS A 35 10.04 13.49 3.77
CA LYS A 35 11.35 13.79 3.18
C LYS A 35 12.11 12.51 2.83
N LEU A 36 12.19 11.56 3.77
CA LEU A 36 12.86 10.27 3.56
C LEU A 36 12.19 9.45 2.46
N LEU A 37 10.85 9.47 2.41
CA LEU A 37 10.09 8.78 1.38
C LEU A 37 10.41 9.35 0.01
N LYS A 38 10.45 10.68 -0.14
CA LYS A 38 10.85 11.34 -1.39
C LYS A 38 12.31 11.04 -1.77
N GLU A 39 13.24 11.09 -0.81
CA GLU A 39 14.65 10.74 -1.02
C GLU A 39 14.78 9.30 -1.55
N ARG A 40 14.06 8.36 -0.93
CA ARG A 40 14.05 6.94 -1.31
C ARG A 40 13.40 6.72 -2.68
N GLN A 41 12.24 7.32 -2.93
CA GLN A 41 11.58 7.27 -4.24
C GLN A 41 12.46 7.83 -5.35
N LYS A 42 13.23 8.90 -5.09
CA LYS A 42 14.18 9.46 -6.07
C LYS A 42 15.33 8.49 -6.40
N GLN A 43 15.80 7.72 -5.41
CA GLN A 43 16.82 6.69 -5.64
C GLN A 43 16.25 5.49 -6.43
N LEU A 44 15.03 5.06 -6.10
CA LEU A 44 14.41 3.87 -6.70
C LEU A 44 13.86 4.12 -8.11
N THR A 45 13.33 5.31 -8.37
CA THR A 45 12.83 5.72 -9.71
C THR A 45 13.91 5.75 -10.80
N LYS A 46 15.20 5.79 -10.45
CA LYS A 46 16.29 5.63 -11.43
C LYS A 46 16.32 4.23 -12.06
N ARG A 47 15.85 3.21 -11.33
CA ARG A 47 15.78 1.82 -11.81
C ARG A 47 14.47 1.52 -12.50
N PHE A 48 13.38 2.17 -12.09
CA PHE A 48 12.06 1.96 -12.65
C PHE A 48 11.27 3.28 -12.79
N PRO A 49 11.11 3.82 -14.02
CA PRO A 49 10.41 5.07 -14.22
C PRO A 49 8.91 4.89 -13.97
N LEU A 50 8.42 5.54 -12.90
CA LEU A 50 6.99 5.64 -12.61
C LEU A 50 6.38 6.84 -13.35
N THR A 51 5.17 6.65 -13.88
CA THR A 51 4.36 7.75 -14.42
C THR A 51 3.94 8.73 -13.30
N LYS A 52 3.55 9.96 -13.67
CA LYS A 52 3.04 10.93 -12.69
C LYS A 52 1.84 10.38 -11.91
N THR A 53 0.93 9.70 -12.60
CA THR A 53 -0.25 9.08 -11.99
C THR A 53 0.12 7.99 -10.99
N GLU A 54 1.05 7.11 -11.33
CA GLU A 54 1.51 6.05 -10.41
C GLU A 54 2.19 6.61 -9.17
N LYS A 55 2.98 7.69 -9.30
CA LYS A 55 3.62 8.36 -8.16
C LYS A 55 2.62 8.96 -7.17
N LEU A 56 1.45 9.38 -7.66
CA LEU A 56 0.38 9.90 -6.81
C LEU A 56 -0.47 8.79 -6.21
N LYS A 57 -0.61 7.68 -6.94
CA LYS A 57 -1.50 6.58 -6.59
C LYS A 57 -0.87 5.59 -5.60
N TYR A 58 0.41 5.26 -5.79
CA TYR A 58 1.06 4.17 -5.07
C TYR A 58 2.04 4.65 -4.00
N VAL A 59 2.00 4.01 -2.84
CA VAL A 59 2.99 4.15 -1.77
C VAL A 59 4.10 3.14 -2.01
N MET A 60 5.07 3.59 -2.80
CA MET A 60 6.25 2.80 -3.19
C MET A 60 7.37 3.02 -2.16
N SER A 61 7.18 2.55 -0.92
CA SER A 61 8.10 2.82 0.19
C SER A 61 9.26 1.82 0.28
N THR A 62 9.09 0.62 -0.29
CA THR A 62 10.05 -0.49 -0.23
C THR A 62 10.51 -0.90 -1.63
N ASN A 63 11.62 -1.65 -1.71
CA ASN A 63 12.07 -2.22 -2.99
C ASN A 63 11.09 -3.27 -3.51
N GLN A 64 10.43 -3.98 -2.59
CA GLN A 64 9.43 -5.00 -2.91
C GLN A 64 8.22 -4.39 -3.62
N ASP A 65 7.80 -3.17 -3.25
CA ASP A 65 6.70 -2.48 -3.94
C ASP A 65 7.02 -2.25 -5.43
N TYR A 66 8.28 -1.92 -5.75
CA TYR A 66 8.73 -1.76 -7.14
C TYR A 66 8.78 -3.09 -7.87
N GLU A 67 9.27 -4.14 -7.22
CA GLU A 67 9.30 -5.49 -7.80
C GLU A 67 7.87 -6.00 -8.09
N ILE A 68 6.93 -5.77 -7.17
CA ILE A 68 5.51 -6.09 -7.38
C ILE A 68 4.96 -5.33 -8.58
N LEU A 69 5.19 -4.02 -8.66
CA LEU A 69 4.70 -3.21 -9.78
C LEU A 69 5.31 -3.63 -11.11
N GLU A 70 6.60 -3.98 -11.14
CA GLU A 70 7.27 -4.49 -12.32
C GLU A 70 6.64 -5.80 -12.80
N LYS A 71 6.47 -6.78 -11.90
CA LYS A 71 5.82 -8.06 -12.23
C LYS A 71 4.39 -7.85 -12.71
N VAL A 72 3.62 -6.97 -12.05
CA VAL A 72 2.27 -6.59 -12.49
C VAL A 72 2.29 -6.04 -13.92
N LYS A 73 3.20 -5.11 -14.23
CA LYS A 73 3.32 -4.55 -15.59
C LYS A 73 3.74 -5.57 -16.64
N GLN A 74 4.54 -6.57 -16.26
CA GLN A 74 4.90 -7.67 -17.15
C GLN A 74 3.68 -8.56 -17.44
N LEU A 75 2.91 -8.91 -16.41
CA LEU A 75 1.68 -9.71 -16.54
C LEU A 75 0.59 -8.98 -17.34
N GLU A 76 0.44 -7.65 -17.17
CA GLU A 76 -0.54 -6.84 -17.92
C GLU A 76 -0.28 -6.80 -19.44
N LYS A 77 0.90 -7.21 -19.91
CA LYS A 77 1.22 -7.34 -21.34
C LYS A 77 0.81 -8.70 -21.93
N LEU A 78 0.48 -9.66 -21.08
CA LEU A 78 0.08 -11.00 -21.48
C LEU A 78 -1.43 -11.07 -21.67
N LYS A 79 -1.88 -12.07 -22.44
CA LYS A 79 -3.30 -12.41 -22.53
C LYS A 79 -3.69 -13.26 -21.31
N LEU A 80 -4.12 -12.60 -20.25
CA LEU A 80 -4.55 -13.23 -19.02
C LEU A 80 -6.00 -13.73 -19.12
N SER A 81 -6.33 -14.79 -18.38
CA SER A 81 -7.71 -15.17 -18.10
C SER A 81 -8.37 -14.15 -17.17
N LYS A 82 -9.71 -14.13 -17.14
CA LYS A 82 -10.47 -13.22 -16.25
C LYS A 82 -10.07 -13.35 -14.78
N GLN A 83 -9.75 -14.56 -14.33
CA GLN A 83 -9.36 -14.83 -12.93
C GLN A 83 -7.97 -14.26 -12.63
N GLU A 84 -7.02 -14.44 -13.55
CA GLU A 84 -5.67 -13.88 -13.43
C GLU A 84 -5.70 -12.35 -13.47
N GLU A 85 -6.52 -11.74 -14.34
CA GLU A 85 -6.70 -10.28 -14.37
C GLU A 85 -7.21 -9.72 -13.03
N ILE A 86 -8.17 -10.41 -12.41
CA ILE A 86 -8.70 -10.01 -11.10
C ILE A 86 -7.60 -10.09 -10.05
N LEU A 87 -6.81 -11.17 -10.05
CA LEU A 87 -5.71 -11.34 -9.12
C LEU A 87 -4.62 -10.28 -9.31
N VAL A 88 -4.23 -9.98 -10.54
CA VAL A 88 -3.25 -8.93 -10.86
C VAL A 88 -3.74 -7.56 -10.41
N LYS A 89 -5.03 -7.24 -10.66
CA LYS A 89 -5.64 -6.00 -10.17
C LYS A 89 -5.60 -5.93 -8.65
N LEU A 90 -5.93 -7.03 -7.95
CA LEU A 90 -5.90 -7.11 -6.49
C LEU A 90 -4.50 -6.84 -5.93
N MET A 91 -3.47 -7.47 -6.52
CA MET A 91 -2.07 -7.26 -6.15
C MET A 91 -1.65 -5.81 -6.37
N LYS A 92 -2.03 -5.22 -7.51
CA LYS A 92 -1.74 -3.81 -7.83
C LYS A 92 -2.40 -2.84 -6.86
N THR A 93 -3.61 -3.14 -6.39
CA THR A 93 -4.29 -2.33 -5.37
C THR A 93 -3.51 -2.30 -4.06
N GLN A 94 -2.72 -3.33 -3.71
CA GLN A 94 -1.92 -3.35 -2.47
C GLN A 94 -0.81 -2.29 -2.46
N LEU A 95 -0.46 -1.74 -3.62
CA LEU A 95 0.49 -0.63 -3.73
C LEU A 95 -0.18 0.70 -3.41
N GLU A 96 -1.51 0.78 -3.42
CA GLU A 96 -2.26 2.01 -3.21
C GLU A 96 -2.28 2.44 -1.75
N TYR A 97 -2.36 3.75 -1.54
CA TYR A 97 -2.50 4.24 -0.20
C TYR A 97 -3.86 3.86 0.39
N GLY A 98 -3.87 3.06 1.46
CA GLY A 98 -5.11 2.66 2.13
C GLY A 98 -5.84 1.50 1.44
N TRP A 99 -5.10 0.70 0.68
CA TRP A 99 -5.58 -0.48 -0.02
C TRP A 99 -6.43 -1.43 0.82
N ARG A 100 -6.19 -1.48 2.14
CA ARG A 100 -6.96 -2.28 3.10
C ARG A 100 -8.46 -2.00 3.02
N LYS A 101 -8.85 -0.76 2.74
CA LYS A 101 -10.27 -0.39 2.53
C LYS A 101 -10.88 -1.20 1.38
N TYR A 102 -10.19 -1.32 0.26
CA TYR A 102 -10.68 -2.06 -0.89
C TYR A 102 -10.77 -3.56 -0.59
N LEU A 103 -9.77 -4.14 0.12
CA LEU A 103 -9.87 -5.54 0.57
C LEU A 103 -11.06 -5.77 1.48
N ILE A 104 -11.25 -4.93 2.50
CA ILE A 104 -12.38 -5.03 3.43
C ILE A 104 -13.71 -4.96 2.67
N GLN A 105 -13.83 -4.05 1.70
CA GLN A 105 -15.04 -3.93 0.88
C GLN A 105 -15.34 -5.21 0.09
N GLU A 106 -14.33 -5.81 -0.55
CA GLU A 106 -14.52 -7.06 -1.31
C GLU A 106 -14.81 -8.26 -0.39
N LEU A 107 -14.14 -8.35 0.76
CA LEU A 107 -14.40 -9.38 1.76
C LEU A 107 -15.84 -9.27 2.30
N ASN A 108 -16.32 -8.06 2.61
CA ASN A 108 -17.69 -7.85 3.08
C ASN A 108 -18.73 -8.27 2.03
N LYS A 109 -18.48 -8.00 0.73
CA LYS A 109 -19.35 -8.47 -0.35
C LYS A 109 -19.40 -10.00 -0.41
N LEU A 110 -18.25 -10.67 -0.26
CA LEU A 110 -18.17 -12.13 -0.24
C LEU A 110 -18.87 -12.73 0.97
N MET A 111 -18.67 -12.18 2.16
CA MET A 111 -19.37 -12.60 3.38
C MET A 111 -20.88 -12.46 3.23
N LYS A 112 -21.37 -11.34 2.70
CA LYS A 112 -22.80 -11.12 2.41
C LYS A 112 -23.36 -12.17 1.44
N LYS A 113 -22.60 -12.53 0.40
CA LYS A 113 -23.00 -13.57 -0.57
C LYS A 113 -23.04 -14.97 0.05
N ARG A 114 -22.26 -15.22 1.11
CA ARG A 114 -22.17 -16.51 1.80
C ARG A 114 -22.99 -16.56 3.08
N GLU A 115 -23.79 -15.53 3.36
CA GLU A 115 -24.62 -15.42 4.57
C GLU A 115 -23.83 -15.53 5.88
N VAL A 116 -22.54 -15.14 5.84
CA VAL A 116 -21.69 -15.12 7.03
C VAL A 116 -22.02 -13.86 7.84
N PRO A 117 -22.36 -13.98 9.14
CA PRO A 117 -22.58 -12.81 10.00
C PRO A 117 -21.35 -11.90 10.03
N ILE A 118 -21.57 -10.60 9.79
CA ILE A 118 -20.51 -9.58 9.89
C ILE A 118 -20.64 -8.92 11.26
N ASP A 119 -19.71 -9.19 12.16
CA ASP A 119 -19.62 -8.45 13.42
C ASP A 119 -19.06 -7.04 13.15
N GLN A 120 -19.93 -6.04 13.21
CA GLN A 120 -19.56 -4.64 12.98
C GLN A 120 -18.85 -4.00 14.18
N ASN A 121 -18.75 -4.70 15.32
CA ASN A 121 -18.13 -4.20 16.54
C ASN A 121 -16.72 -4.78 16.79
N ALA A 122 -16.25 -5.74 16.00
CA ALA A 122 -14.96 -6.39 16.18
C ALA A 122 -13.72 -5.47 16.01
N PHE A 123 -13.90 -4.25 15.51
CA PHE A 123 -12.80 -3.31 15.20
C PHE A 123 -13.03 -1.88 15.70
N LYS A 124 -14.00 -1.67 16.59
CA LYS A 124 -14.17 -0.40 17.33
C LYS A 124 -13.27 -0.39 18.56
#